data_AF-X1DVW7-F1
#
_entry.id   AF-X1DVW7-F1
#
_cell.length_a   1.000
_cell.length_b   1.000
_cell.length_c   1.000
_cell.angle_alpha   90.00
_cell.angle_beta   90.00
_cell.angle_gamma   90.00
#
_symmetry.space_group_name_H-M   'P 1'
#
loop_
_entity.id
_entity.type
_entity.pdbx_description
1 polymer ?
#
loop_
_entity_poly.entity_id
_entity_poly.type
_entity_poly.pdbx_seq_one_letter_code
_entity_poly.pdbx_strand_id
1 'polypeptide(L)'
;MIKTERTSKKIEEIRFSENFEYIIDSKGNRVDLDDPRIVFVEPAARNPYGKRLVIDLYKQHNRTIRVSQETDDSILQYAKQVCSGRECIPSLGCAGAILKDINEYRGNDEITIYRDPLNQHGPCQNGAWPVLWDILFKKRQNVKDAFFGIAPSFRNHYLGLKPELILLEQVDFIIGHYLSEARNALQCVVENKDSA
;
A
#
# COMPACT_ATOMS: atom_id res chain seq x y z
N MET A 1 14.36 -47.47 -14.91
CA MET A 1 13.69 -46.98 -13.68
C MET A 1 14.74 -46.18 -12.94
N ILE A 2 14.66 -44.84 -12.85
CA ILE A 2 13.75 -44.08 -11.98
C ILE A 2 13.35 -42.80 -12.73
N LYS A 3 12.05 -42.61 -13.00
CA LYS A 3 11.50 -41.30 -13.38
C LYS A 3 11.26 -40.53 -12.09
N THR A 4 12.12 -39.56 -11.78
CA THR A 4 11.82 -38.54 -10.77
C THR A 4 10.82 -37.57 -11.37
N GLU A 5 9.53 -37.84 -11.18
CA GLU A 5 8.48 -36.84 -11.35
C GLU A 5 8.68 -35.75 -10.29
N ARG A 6 9.43 -34.70 -10.65
CA ARG A 6 9.26 -33.40 -10.01
C ARG A 6 7.92 -32.86 -10.47
N THR A 7 6.86 -33.18 -9.75
CA THR A 7 5.64 -32.39 -9.74
C THR A 7 5.99 -31.01 -9.18
N SER A 8 6.46 -30.11 -10.05
CA SER A 8 6.46 -28.69 -9.72
C SER A 8 5.01 -28.30 -9.55
N LYS A 9 4.51 -28.26 -8.30
CA LYS A 9 3.27 -27.57 -7.98
C LYS A 9 3.42 -26.17 -8.59
N LYS A 10 2.68 -25.91 -9.67
CA LYS A 10 2.61 -24.61 -10.30
C LYS A 10 2.13 -23.67 -9.18
N ILE A 11 3.01 -22.80 -8.70
CA ILE A 11 2.61 -21.79 -7.71
C ILE A 11 1.59 -20.94 -8.45
N GLU A 12 0.33 -21.03 -8.05
CA GLU A 12 -0.68 -20.18 -8.64
C GLU A 12 -0.44 -18.75 -8.15
N GLU A 13 -0.55 -17.81 -9.06
CA GLU A 13 -0.41 -16.40 -8.75
C GLU A 13 -1.65 -15.95 -7.97
N ILE A 14 -1.46 -15.18 -6.90
CA ILE A 14 -2.57 -14.55 -6.19
C ILE A 14 -3.40 -13.71 -7.18
N ARG A 15 -4.72 -13.86 -7.12
CA ARG A 15 -5.65 -13.20 -8.04
C ARG A 15 -7.00 -12.96 -7.38
N PHE A 16 -7.72 -11.97 -7.86
CA PHE A 16 -9.15 -11.85 -7.58
C PHE A 16 -9.94 -12.88 -8.41
N SER A 17 -11.13 -13.24 -7.93
CA SER A 17 -12.13 -13.87 -8.78
C SER A 17 -12.50 -12.94 -9.94
N GLU A 18 -13.02 -13.49 -11.05
CA GLU A 18 -13.35 -12.70 -12.25
C GLU A 18 -14.34 -11.56 -11.97
N ASN A 19 -15.17 -11.72 -10.94
CA ASN A 19 -16.18 -10.76 -10.48
C ASN A 19 -15.78 -9.98 -9.21
N PHE A 20 -14.53 -10.07 -8.74
CA PHE A 20 -14.05 -9.39 -7.52
C PHE A 20 -14.90 -9.66 -6.26
N GLU A 21 -15.35 -10.90 -6.06
CA GLU A 21 -16.10 -11.32 -4.86
C GLU A 21 -15.20 -11.96 -3.80
N TYR A 22 -14.06 -12.55 -4.22
CA TYR A 22 -13.09 -13.17 -3.33
C TYR A 22 -11.69 -13.16 -3.94
N ILE A 23 -10.70 -13.50 -3.12
CA ILE A 23 -9.30 -13.68 -3.51
C ILE A 23 -9.00 -15.18 -3.58
N ILE A 24 -8.17 -15.59 -4.54
CA ILE A 24 -7.53 -16.89 -4.57
C ILE A 24 -6.07 -16.67 -4.20
N ASP A 25 -5.65 -17.19 -3.04
CA ASP A 25 -4.29 -17.06 -2.54
C ASP A 25 -3.29 -17.90 -3.38
N SER A 26 -1.99 -17.73 -3.13
CA SER A 26 -0.93 -18.45 -3.86
C SER A 26 -0.91 -19.96 -3.64
N LYS A 27 -1.69 -20.45 -2.66
CA LYS A 27 -1.89 -21.88 -2.36
C LYS A 27 -3.17 -22.43 -3.03
N GLY A 28 -3.96 -21.58 -3.69
CA GLY A 28 -5.22 -21.93 -4.35
C GLY A 28 -6.43 -21.89 -3.42
N ASN A 29 -6.30 -21.37 -2.19
CA ASN A 29 -7.43 -21.25 -1.28
C ASN A 29 -8.27 -20.02 -1.62
N ARG A 30 -9.59 -20.19 -1.53
CA ARG A 30 -10.51 -19.05 -1.54
C ARG A 30 -10.40 -18.28 -0.23
N VAL A 31 -10.33 -16.97 -0.33
CA VAL A 31 -10.29 -16.02 0.79
C VAL A 31 -11.34 -14.95 0.55
N ASP A 32 -12.31 -14.84 1.44
CA ASP A 32 -13.36 -13.82 1.34
C ASP A 32 -12.76 -12.43 1.63
N LEU A 33 -13.34 -11.38 1.04
CA LEU A 33 -12.75 -10.03 1.09
C LEU A 33 -12.84 -9.37 2.47
N ASP A 34 -13.50 -10.01 3.42
CA ASP A 34 -13.54 -9.60 4.81
C ASP A 34 -12.60 -10.38 5.74
N ASP A 35 -11.79 -11.28 5.21
CA ASP A 35 -10.80 -12.03 5.97
C ASP A 35 -9.80 -11.09 6.68
N PRO A 36 -9.55 -11.28 7.99
CA PRO A 36 -8.65 -10.43 8.77
C PRO A 36 -7.18 -10.49 8.33
N ARG A 37 -6.78 -11.48 7.52
CA ARG A 37 -5.44 -11.56 6.91
C ARG A 37 -5.24 -10.52 5.82
N ILE A 38 -6.30 -9.91 5.30
CA ILE A 38 -6.20 -8.86 4.29
C ILE A 38 -5.76 -7.56 4.97
N VAL A 39 -4.60 -7.07 4.57
CA VAL A 39 -4.05 -5.81 5.07
C VAL A 39 -3.83 -4.85 3.92
N PHE A 40 -4.34 -3.64 4.08
CA PHE A 40 -4.13 -2.56 3.12
C PHE A 40 -2.84 -1.81 3.45
N VAL A 41 -2.10 -1.43 2.43
CA VAL A 41 -0.92 -0.58 2.59
C VAL A 41 -1.05 0.63 1.68
N GLU A 42 -1.00 1.82 2.27
CA GLU A 42 -0.87 3.09 1.56
C GLU A 42 0.63 3.45 1.51
N PRO A 43 1.31 3.22 0.37
CA PRO A 43 2.74 3.47 0.25
C PRO A 43 3.08 4.96 0.12
N ALA A 44 2.12 5.82 -0.26
CA ALA A 44 2.38 7.25 -0.31
C ALA A 44 2.56 7.84 1.09
N ALA A 45 3.50 8.78 1.21
CA ALA A 45 3.63 9.60 2.40
C ALA A 45 2.33 10.38 2.65
N ARG A 46 1.85 10.33 3.89
CA ARG A 46 0.66 11.05 4.35
C ARG A 46 1.02 11.79 5.62
N ASN A 47 0.44 12.97 5.79
CA ASN A 47 0.66 13.78 6.97
C ASN A 47 0.37 12.99 8.28
N PRO A 48 1.10 13.25 9.37
CA PRO A 48 1.01 12.45 10.59
C PRO A 48 -0.39 12.39 11.22
N TYR A 49 -1.15 13.48 11.15
CA TYR A 49 -2.49 13.57 11.73
C TYR A 49 -3.49 12.69 10.97
N GLY A 50 -3.56 12.87 9.65
CA GLY A 50 -4.45 12.09 8.77
C GLY A 50 -4.10 10.61 8.80
N LYS A 51 -2.80 10.27 8.81
CA LYS A 51 -2.35 8.89 9.02
C LYS A 51 -2.94 8.27 10.29
N ARG A 52 -2.91 8.98 11.41
CA ARG A 52 -3.44 8.48 12.69
C ARG A 52 -4.95 8.30 12.64
N LEU A 53 -5.68 9.28 12.10
CA LEU A 53 -7.14 9.22 11.94
C LEU A 53 -7.55 8.00 11.09
N VAL A 54 -6.91 7.82 9.93
CA VAL A 54 -7.19 6.69 9.02
C VAL A 54 -6.89 5.34 9.66
N ILE A 55 -5.76 5.21 10.36
CA ILE A 55 -5.43 3.96 11.06
C ILE A 55 -6.49 3.62 12.10
N ASP A 56 -6.97 4.61 12.86
CA ASP A 56 -8.01 4.39 13.88
C ASP A 56 -9.39 4.12 13.26
N LEU A 57 -9.73 4.76 12.14
CA LEU A 57 -10.93 4.46 11.34
C LEU A 57 -10.95 2.99 10.88
N TYR A 58 -9.84 2.49 10.33
CA TYR A 58 -9.77 1.09 9.89
C TYR A 58 -9.95 0.11 11.05
N LYS A 59 -9.33 0.40 12.21
CA LYS A 59 -9.52 -0.42 13.43
C LYS A 59 -10.98 -0.49 13.85
N GLN A 60 -11.72 0.62 13.81
CA GLN A 60 -13.16 0.65 14.14
C GLN A 60 -14.01 -0.25 13.23
N HIS A 61 -13.52 -0.50 12.01
CA HIS A 61 -14.17 -1.37 11.03
C HIS A 61 -13.61 -2.79 11.00
N ASN A 62 -12.80 -3.19 12.00
CA ASN A 62 -12.10 -4.49 12.04
C ASN A 62 -11.27 -4.75 10.77
N ARG A 63 -10.64 -3.69 10.25
CA ARG A 63 -9.71 -3.72 9.13
C ARG A 63 -8.34 -3.23 9.57
N THR A 64 -7.33 -3.63 8.82
CA THR A 64 -5.95 -3.19 9.05
C THR A 64 -5.47 -2.39 7.85
N ILE A 65 -4.96 -1.20 8.12
CA ILE A 65 -4.20 -0.40 7.15
C ILE A 65 -2.87 -0.01 7.74
N ARG A 66 -1.80 -0.12 6.95
CA ARG A 66 -0.51 0.51 7.23
C ARG A 66 -0.32 1.66 6.26
N VAL A 67 0.02 2.82 6.80
CA VAL A 67 0.29 4.02 6.00
C VAL A 67 1.75 4.35 6.15
N SER A 68 2.42 4.61 5.03
CA SER A 68 3.83 4.96 5.00
C SER A 68 4.14 6.17 5.88
N GLN A 69 5.40 6.30 6.28
CA GLN A 69 5.92 7.50 6.92
C GLN A 69 6.24 8.57 5.86
N GLU A 70 6.61 9.77 6.32
CA GLU A 70 7.21 10.77 5.45
C GLU A 70 8.45 10.19 4.73
N THR A 71 8.64 10.58 3.48
CA THR A 71 9.79 10.11 2.70
C THR A 71 11.05 10.76 3.25
N ASP A 72 11.91 9.94 3.85
CA ASP A 72 13.21 10.33 4.42
C ASP A 72 14.35 9.54 3.77
N ASP A 73 15.58 9.82 4.21
CA ASP A 73 16.77 9.14 3.72
C ASP A 73 16.67 7.61 3.90
N SER A 74 16.05 7.12 4.98
CA SER A 74 15.90 5.69 5.24
C SER A 74 15.02 5.01 4.18
N ILE A 75 13.88 5.63 3.83
CA ILE A 75 12.98 5.16 2.78
C ILE A 75 13.70 5.17 1.43
N LEU A 76 14.47 6.22 1.14
CA LEU A 76 15.24 6.30 -0.10
C LEU A 76 16.37 5.26 -0.18
N GLN A 77 16.97 4.86 0.95
CA GLN A 77 17.93 3.75 0.96
C GLN A 77 17.26 2.41 0.65
N TYR A 78 16.03 2.17 1.12
CA TYR A 78 15.24 1.02 0.69
C TYR A 78 14.95 1.07 -0.82
N ALA A 79 14.55 2.23 -1.34
CA ALA A 79 14.24 2.39 -2.76
C ALA A 79 15.45 2.04 -3.66
N LYS A 80 16.67 2.45 -3.28
CA LYS A 80 17.91 2.16 -4.03
C LYS A 80 18.21 0.67 -4.19
N GLN A 81 17.64 -0.20 -3.36
CA GLN A 81 17.86 -1.65 -3.47
C GLN A 81 17.09 -2.27 -4.64
N VAL A 82 16.02 -1.61 -5.11
CA VAL A 82 15.12 -2.13 -6.15
C VAL A 82 15.02 -1.23 -7.38
N CYS A 83 15.20 0.07 -7.21
CA CYS A 83 15.07 1.09 -8.25
C CYS A 83 16.42 1.52 -8.82
N SER A 84 16.40 2.06 -10.04
CA SER A 84 17.61 2.54 -10.72
C SER A 84 18.03 3.96 -10.34
N GLY A 85 17.15 4.71 -9.66
CA GLY A 85 17.32 6.13 -9.37
C GLY A 85 16.92 7.05 -10.52
N ARG A 86 16.39 6.49 -11.63
CA ARG A 86 15.82 7.26 -12.76
C ARG A 86 14.33 7.52 -12.60
N GLU A 87 13.70 6.83 -11.66
CA GLU A 87 12.31 7.01 -11.28
C GLU A 87 12.16 8.35 -10.53
N CYS A 88 10.99 8.98 -10.62
CA CYS A 88 10.76 10.23 -9.91
C CYS A 88 10.70 10.01 -8.39
N ILE A 89 11.03 11.05 -7.61
CA ILE A 89 11.08 10.98 -6.14
C ILE A 89 9.81 10.37 -5.52
N PRO A 90 8.58 10.71 -5.95
CA PRO A 90 7.37 10.07 -5.42
C PRO A 90 7.33 8.55 -5.66
N SER A 91 7.79 8.09 -6.83
CA SER A 91 7.88 6.67 -7.16
C SER A 91 8.91 5.96 -6.30
N LEU A 92 10.09 6.58 -6.09
CA LEU A 92 11.12 6.08 -5.19
C LEU A 92 10.62 6.01 -3.75
N GLY A 93 9.92 7.04 -3.27
CA GLY A 93 9.31 7.06 -1.94
C GLY A 93 8.35 5.89 -1.73
N CYS A 94 7.45 5.65 -2.69
CA CYS A 94 6.52 4.52 -2.64
C CYS A 94 7.26 3.17 -2.71
N ALA A 95 8.22 3.01 -3.63
CA ALA A 95 8.97 1.76 -3.76
C ALA A 95 9.80 1.45 -2.50
N GLY A 96 10.43 2.46 -1.90
CA GLY A 96 11.13 2.33 -0.64
C GLY A 96 10.20 1.98 0.53
N ALA A 97 9.03 2.61 0.60
CA ALA A 97 8.02 2.32 1.60
C ALA A 97 7.48 0.89 1.50
N ILE A 98 7.19 0.42 0.28
CA ILE A 98 6.75 -0.95 0.02
C ILE A 98 7.84 -1.94 0.46
N LEU A 99 9.11 -1.71 0.08
CA LEU A 99 10.19 -2.62 0.46
C LEU A 99 10.41 -2.65 1.98
N LYS A 100 10.35 -1.48 2.64
CA LYS A 100 10.43 -1.39 4.09
C LYS A 100 9.29 -2.16 4.76
N ASP A 101 8.06 -2.03 4.27
CA ASP A 101 6.91 -2.76 4.78
C ASP A 101 7.07 -4.27 4.66
N ILE A 102 7.49 -4.74 3.48
CA ILE A 102 7.77 -6.16 3.23
C ILE A 102 8.79 -6.72 4.21
N ASN A 103 9.85 -5.95 4.51
CA ASN A 103 10.97 -6.42 5.32
C ASN A 103 10.76 -6.29 6.83
N GLU A 104 10.02 -5.27 7.28
CA GLU A 104 9.91 -4.92 8.71
C GLU A 104 8.53 -5.20 9.32
N TYR A 105 7.44 -5.13 8.55
CA TYR A 105 6.08 -5.08 9.12
C TYR A 105 5.14 -6.16 8.59
N ARG A 106 5.35 -6.66 7.37
CA ARG A 106 4.45 -7.62 6.73
C ARG A 106 4.47 -8.97 7.44
N GLY A 107 3.28 -9.48 7.78
CA GLY A 107 3.13 -10.82 8.36
C GLY A 107 3.34 -11.96 7.35
N ASN A 108 3.76 -13.13 7.83
CA ASN A 108 4.01 -14.31 6.98
C ASN A 108 2.74 -14.87 6.31
N ASP A 109 1.60 -14.80 7.00
CA ASP A 109 0.30 -15.31 6.52
C ASP A 109 -0.62 -14.18 6.00
N GLU A 110 -0.06 -12.99 5.81
CA GLU A 110 -0.80 -11.79 5.39
C GLU A 110 -1.07 -11.78 3.88
N ILE A 111 -2.27 -11.36 3.49
CA ILE A 111 -2.59 -10.98 2.11
C ILE A 111 -2.51 -9.46 2.01
N THR A 112 -1.47 -8.94 1.37
CA THR A 112 -1.20 -7.50 1.38
C THR A 112 -1.70 -6.83 0.11
N ILE A 113 -2.44 -5.74 0.24
CA ILE A 113 -2.89 -4.91 -0.88
C ILE A 113 -2.12 -3.58 -0.82
N TYR A 114 -1.04 -3.47 -1.59
CA TYR A 114 -0.31 -2.21 -1.78
C TYR A 114 -1.07 -1.33 -2.77
N ARG A 115 -1.62 -0.24 -2.27
CA ARG A 115 -2.51 0.64 -3.03
C ARG A 115 -1.76 1.41 -4.11
N ASP A 116 -2.47 1.70 -5.20
CA ASP A 116 -2.04 2.73 -6.13
C ASP A 116 -2.38 4.11 -5.54
N PRO A 117 -1.37 4.94 -5.23
CA PRO A 117 -1.55 6.25 -4.61
C PRO A 117 -2.10 7.28 -5.57
N LEU A 118 -2.06 7.04 -6.89
CA LEU A 118 -2.36 8.06 -7.88
C LEU A 118 -3.49 7.69 -8.84
N ASN A 119 -3.68 6.40 -9.17
CA ASN A 119 -4.72 5.89 -10.09
C ASN A 119 -5.05 6.86 -11.23
N GLN A 120 -4.02 7.38 -11.88
CA GLN A 120 -4.13 8.44 -12.89
C GLN A 120 -3.35 8.07 -14.14
N HIS A 121 -3.93 8.46 -15.28
CA HIS A 121 -3.24 8.45 -16.57
C HIS A 121 -2.83 9.89 -16.86
N GLY A 122 -1.64 10.28 -16.40
CA GLY A 122 -1.07 11.60 -16.62
C GLY A 122 -0.01 11.61 -17.71
N PRO A 123 0.53 12.79 -18.09
CA PRO A 123 1.68 12.89 -18.99
C PRO A 123 2.98 12.35 -18.36
N CYS A 124 3.00 12.19 -17.03
CA CYS A 124 4.06 11.53 -16.30
C CYS A 124 3.97 10.00 -16.48
N GLN A 125 5.09 9.29 -16.40
CA GLN A 125 5.15 7.82 -16.50
C GLN A 125 4.51 7.08 -15.30
N ASN A 126 3.68 7.76 -14.50
CA ASN A 126 3.06 7.22 -13.30
C ASN A 126 2.00 6.15 -13.56
N GLY A 127 1.34 6.18 -14.72
CA GLY A 127 0.45 5.09 -15.15
C GLY A 127 1.17 3.73 -15.29
N ALA A 128 2.51 3.72 -15.38
CA ALA A 128 3.30 2.50 -15.47
C ALA A 128 3.73 1.95 -14.09
N TRP A 129 3.45 2.65 -12.98
CA TRP A 129 3.89 2.24 -11.65
C TRP A 129 3.36 0.88 -11.19
N PRO A 130 2.09 0.51 -11.42
CA PRO A 130 1.61 -0.83 -11.06
C PRO A 130 2.43 -1.95 -11.71
N VAL A 131 2.74 -1.80 -13.01
CA VAL A 131 3.57 -2.76 -13.75
C VAL A 131 5.00 -2.78 -13.20
N LEU A 132 5.56 -1.61 -12.89
CA LEU A 132 6.89 -1.51 -12.27
C LEU A 132 6.91 -2.26 -10.94
N TRP A 133 5.92 -2.07 -10.08
CA TRP A 133 5.86 -2.72 -8.77
C TRP A 133 5.69 -4.23 -8.85
N ASP A 134 4.88 -4.73 -9.79
CA ASP A 134 4.82 -6.17 -10.08
C ASP A 134 6.19 -6.73 -10.50
N ILE A 135 6.94 -6.01 -11.34
CA ILE A 135 8.29 -6.44 -11.73
C ILE A 135 9.24 -6.41 -10.53
N LEU A 136 9.25 -5.33 -9.76
CA LEU A 136 10.18 -5.15 -8.65
C LEU A 136 9.90 -6.11 -7.50
N PHE A 137 8.66 -6.21 -7.03
CA PHE A 137 8.36 -6.93 -5.80
C PHE A 137 7.90 -8.36 -6.06
N LYS A 138 7.02 -8.56 -7.04
CA LYS A 138 6.52 -9.91 -7.35
C LYS A 138 7.56 -10.76 -8.06
N LYS A 139 8.18 -10.23 -9.12
CA LYS A 139 9.13 -11.01 -9.94
C LYS A 139 10.55 -11.06 -9.37
N ARG A 140 11.10 -9.92 -8.90
CA ARG A 140 12.49 -9.89 -8.40
C ARG A 140 12.60 -10.25 -6.92
N GLN A 141 11.70 -9.74 -6.07
CA GLN A 141 11.71 -10.05 -4.64
C GLN A 141 10.88 -11.30 -4.27
N ASN A 142 10.18 -11.91 -5.24
CA ASN A 142 9.38 -13.13 -5.04
C ASN A 142 8.35 -12.99 -3.89
N VAL A 143 7.77 -11.80 -3.73
CA VAL A 143 6.75 -11.54 -2.71
C VAL A 143 5.47 -12.25 -3.13
N LYS A 144 5.02 -13.18 -2.28
CA LYS A 144 3.79 -13.94 -2.48
C LYS A 144 2.63 -13.27 -1.75
N ASP A 145 1.41 -13.62 -2.15
CA ASP A 145 0.18 -13.17 -1.49
C ASP A 145 0.11 -11.63 -1.32
N ALA A 146 0.54 -10.92 -2.36
CA ALA A 146 0.50 -9.47 -2.41
C ALA A 146 -0.01 -8.98 -3.77
N PHE A 147 -0.85 -7.95 -3.72
CA PHE A 147 -1.26 -7.15 -4.87
C PHE A 147 -0.52 -5.81 -4.86
N PHE A 148 -0.08 -5.35 -6.03
CA PHE A 148 0.61 -4.08 -6.19
C PHE A 148 -0.15 -3.16 -7.13
N GLY A 149 -0.32 -1.91 -6.73
CA GLY A 149 -0.89 -0.87 -7.61
C GLY A 149 -2.38 -1.05 -7.89
N ILE A 150 -3.15 -1.43 -6.87
CA ILE A 150 -4.61 -1.55 -6.98
C ILE A 150 -5.29 -0.54 -6.07
N ALA A 151 -6.22 0.26 -6.61
CA ALA A 151 -7.03 1.19 -5.84
C ALA A 151 -8.47 0.67 -5.68
N PRO A 152 -9.13 0.88 -4.52
CA PRO A 152 -10.57 0.64 -4.37
C PRO A 152 -11.38 1.44 -5.38
N SER A 153 -12.31 0.79 -6.07
CA SER A 153 -13.22 1.41 -7.03
C SER A 153 -14.54 0.65 -7.13
N PHE A 154 -15.56 1.25 -7.75
CA PHE A 154 -16.81 0.55 -8.02
C PHE A 154 -16.61 -0.75 -8.81
N ARG A 155 -15.64 -0.78 -9.75
CA ARG A 155 -15.40 -1.94 -10.64
C ARG A 155 -14.82 -3.16 -9.92
N ASN A 156 -14.16 -2.96 -8.79
CA ASN A 156 -13.56 -4.04 -8.00
C ASN A 156 -14.23 -4.17 -6.62
N HIS A 157 -15.48 -3.71 -6.51
CA HIS A 157 -16.27 -3.72 -5.28
C HIS A 157 -15.51 -3.14 -4.07
N TYR A 158 -14.74 -2.08 -4.32
CA TYR A 158 -13.90 -1.41 -3.32
C TYR A 158 -12.96 -2.36 -2.56
N LEU A 159 -12.59 -3.49 -3.17
CA LEU A 159 -11.75 -4.53 -2.57
C LEU A 159 -12.34 -5.09 -1.26
N GLY A 160 -13.68 -5.12 -1.14
CA GLY A 160 -14.39 -5.57 0.07
C GLY A 160 -14.50 -4.53 1.18
N LEU A 161 -14.09 -3.28 0.89
CA LEU A 161 -14.32 -2.16 1.79
C LEU A 161 -15.69 -1.53 1.52
N LYS A 162 -16.29 -0.97 2.57
CA LYS A 162 -17.53 -0.22 2.43
C LYS A 162 -17.24 1.13 1.75
N PRO A 163 -18.05 1.59 0.78
CA PRO A 163 -17.85 2.89 0.14
C PRO A 163 -17.74 4.05 1.14
N GLU A 164 -18.49 3.99 2.25
CA GLU A 164 -18.48 4.99 3.31
C GLU A 164 -17.12 5.06 4.01
N LEU A 165 -16.46 3.91 4.21
CA LEU A 165 -15.12 3.86 4.80
C LEU A 165 -14.10 4.53 3.88
N ILE A 166 -14.19 4.30 2.56
CA ILE A 166 -13.30 4.94 1.58
C ILE A 166 -13.52 6.46 1.57
N LEU A 167 -14.77 6.91 1.67
CA LEU A 167 -15.10 8.33 1.76
C LEU A 167 -14.51 8.95 3.04
N LEU A 168 -14.73 8.33 4.20
CA LEU A 168 -14.22 8.80 5.48
C LEU A 168 -12.69 8.83 5.51
N GLU A 169 -12.03 7.84 4.91
CA GLU A 169 -10.57 7.84 4.76
C GLU A 169 -10.06 9.10 4.04
N GLN A 170 -10.70 9.51 2.95
CA GLN A 170 -10.31 10.72 2.23
C GLN A 170 -10.57 11.98 3.05
N VAL A 171 -11.69 12.03 3.78
CA VAL A 171 -12.00 13.13 4.70
C VAL A 171 -10.94 13.24 5.81
N ASP A 172 -10.54 12.13 6.41
CA ASP A 172 -9.53 12.08 7.46
C ASP A 172 -8.17 12.57 6.97
N PHE A 173 -7.77 12.21 5.75
CA PHE A 173 -6.55 12.74 5.15
C PHE A 173 -6.61 14.25 4.92
N ILE A 174 -7.75 14.77 4.46
CA ILE A 174 -7.98 16.21 4.26
C ILE A 174 -7.95 16.96 5.60
N ILE A 175 -8.64 16.46 6.63
CA ILE A 175 -8.61 17.03 7.98
C ILE A 175 -7.17 17.07 8.50
N GLY A 176 -6.42 15.98 8.36
CA GLY A 176 -5.02 15.93 8.75
C GLY A 176 -4.15 16.98 8.03
N HIS A 177 -4.46 17.27 6.77
CA HIS A 177 -3.76 18.32 6.02
C HIS A 177 -4.02 19.71 6.62
N TYR A 178 -5.28 20.05 6.90
CA TYR A 178 -5.62 21.32 7.56
C TYR A 178 -5.02 21.45 8.97
N LEU A 179 -4.99 20.37 9.74
CA LEU A 179 -4.33 20.36 11.06
C LEU A 179 -2.82 20.61 10.94
N SER A 180 -2.19 20.04 9.91
CA SER A 180 -0.76 20.27 9.62
C SER A 180 -0.51 21.73 9.24
N GLU A 181 -1.39 22.32 8.43
CA GLU A 181 -1.32 23.73 8.03
C GLU A 181 -1.49 24.66 9.23
N ALA A 182 -2.49 24.41 10.09
CA ALA A 182 -2.70 25.18 11.32
C ALA A 182 -1.47 25.13 12.24
N ARG A 183 -0.89 23.94 12.45
CA ARG A 183 0.37 23.80 13.21
C ARG A 183 1.49 24.63 12.59
N ASN A 184 1.69 24.50 11.29
CA ASN A 184 2.79 25.20 10.61
C ASN A 184 2.60 26.73 10.65
N ALA A 185 1.36 27.21 10.52
CA ALA A 185 1.04 28.62 10.66
C ALA A 185 1.35 29.15 12.06
N LEU A 186 1.00 28.39 13.11
CA LEU A 186 1.32 28.73 14.50
C LEU A 186 2.84 28.80 14.73
N GLN A 187 3.61 27.87 14.17
CA GLN A 187 5.08 27.86 14.26
C GLN A 187 5.74 29.08 13.61
N CYS A 188 5.07 29.73 12.64
CA CYS A 188 5.58 30.94 12.00
C CYS A 188 5.35 32.21 12.82
N VAL A 189 4.35 32.23 13.71
CA VAL A 189 3.95 33.42 14.47
C VAL A 189 4.32 33.36 15.95
N VAL A 190 4.73 32.19 16.45
CA VAL A 190 5.14 32.03 17.85
C VAL A 190 6.44 32.79 18.12
N GLU A 191 6.49 33.55 19.22
CA GLU A 191 7.71 34.26 19.65
C GLU A 191 8.79 33.30 20.17
N ASN A 192 8.36 32.20 20.81
CA ASN A 192 9.24 31.14 21.28
C ASN A 192 8.92 29.81 20.58
N LYS A 193 9.83 29.36 19.71
CA LYS A 193 9.68 28.14 18.91
C LYS A 193 9.58 26.86 19.75
N ASP A 194 10.10 26.87 20.97
CA ASP A 194 10.03 25.70 21.88
C ASP A 194 8.64 25.55 22.54
N SER A 195 7.76 26.56 22.40
CA SER A 195 6.40 26.57 22.95
C SER A 195 5.28 26.33 21.94
N ALA A 196 5.61 26.02 20.68
CA ALA A 196 4.67 25.74 19.58
C ALA A 196 4.60 24.27 19.16
#